data_AF-A0A0G4GW79-F1
#
_entry.id   AF-A0A0G4GW79-F1
#
_cell.length_a   1.000
_cell.length_b   1.000
_cell.length_c   1.000
_cell.angle_alpha   90.00
_cell.angle_beta   90.00
_cell.angle_gamma   90.00
#
_symmetry.space_group_name_H-M   'P 1'
#
loop_
_entity.id
_entity.type
_entity.pdbx_description
1 polymer ?
#
loop_
_entity_poly.entity_id
_entity_poly.type
_entity_poly.pdbx_seq_one_letter_code
_entity_poly.pdbx_strand_id
1 'polypeptide(L)'
;MPQQQQTRVIDPSSLPRVSSDNSKSALKEECRARGLKGYSSWEKDRLLSALGEGTILLSGSEAYKTLQHIKKIMADEEKAKKEAAQRKREREAEALREKERKAKEARRTSEIEAQRSCHTHSFPNCHPCPLAISSKLSFNGRRRHTAATCEWFNSGRVFCLEMPAFSCEKCDFDVCANCLEVQKLREGSAEQIAKLGQLSLESRPQSLQRDHSFGGRSSCPFAAASGRAMFGDGGEEEEEEEDAGTERLGSEYGDGTGCFPGGFGFCDTIGDRVLREYDQRKKEETEKAKAKYGENVVCPPSRHLSRETPLKFTVWSSDGYDRDPSGFHRYGGAPEREFDSSWDSVEEANKRVEFVFWHKNPWGLSVEEMKENAQDGYEGLKKTRHQRTGLVVMDICPPDSSRWRVGGILSEAFGL
;
A
#
# COMPACT_ATOMS: atom_id res chain seq x y z
N MET A 1 20.38 43.03 50.70
CA MET A 1 19.06 43.61 51.03
C MET A 1 18.01 42.86 50.22
N PRO A 2 17.24 41.94 50.81
CA PRO A 2 16.21 41.22 50.09
C PRO A 2 15.05 42.18 49.75
N GLN A 3 14.67 42.25 48.47
CA GLN A 3 13.54 43.05 48.02
C GLN A 3 12.26 42.44 48.58
N GLN A 4 11.58 43.18 49.47
CA GLN A 4 10.25 42.83 49.95
C GLN A 4 9.29 42.83 48.75
N GLN A 5 8.82 41.65 48.37
CA GLN A 5 7.72 41.53 47.42
C GLN A 5 6.47 42.13 48.07
N GLN A 6 6.04 43.29 47.57
CA GLN A 6 4.75 43.89 47.94
C GLN A 6 3.63 42.93 47.53
N THR A 7 3.01 42.29 48.51
CA THR A 7 1.76 41.58 48.33
C THR A 7 0.68 42.59 47.93
N ARG A 8 0.28 42.58 46.65
CA ARG A 8 -0.84 43.38 46.18
C ARG A 8 -2.09 42.91 46.93
N VAL A 9 -2.58 43.75 47.84
CA VAL A 9 -3.90 43.57 48.46
C VAL A 9 -4.92 43.77 47.36
N ILE A 10 -5.50 42.68 46.87
CA ILE A 10 -6.60 42.74 45.89
C ILE A 10 -7.84 43.14 46.68
N ASP A 11 -8.38 44.32 46.39
CA ASP A 11 -9.65 44.76 46.96
C ASP A 11 -10.78 43.84 46.44
N PRO A 12 -11.44 43.04 47.30
CA PRO A 12 -12.49 42.12 46.88
C PRO A 12 -13.73 42.83 46.31
N SER A 13 -13.88 44.15 46.50
CA SER A 13 -14.94 44.95 45.88
C SER A 13 -14.68 45.29 44.41
N SER A 14 -13.43 45.16 43.94
CA SER A 14 -13.03 45.43 42.56
C SER A 14 -13.19 44.24 41.60
N LEU A 15 -13.47 43.05 42.13
CA LEU A 15 -13.64 41.85 41.30
C LEU A 15 -15.07 41.81 40.71
N PRO A 16 -15.20 41.53 39.40
CA PRO A 16 -16.51 41.45 38.76
C PRO A 16 -17.34 40.36 39.44
N ARG A 17 -18.58 40.69 39.81
CA ARG A 17 -19.51 39.76 40.45
C ARG A 17 -20.36 39.09 39.39
N VAL A 18 -20.79 37.86 39.67
CA VAL A 18 -21.82 37.17 38.91
C VAL A 18 -23.09 38.04 39.00
N SER A 19 -23.43 38.68 37.88
CA SER A 19 -24.60 39.52 37.69
C SER A 19 -25.58 38.85 36.73
N SER A 20 -26.85 39.19 36.88
CA SER A 20 -27.90 38.87 35.90
C SER A 20 -27.61 39.47 34.51
N ASP A 21 -26.73 40.48 34.40
CA ASP A 21 -26.30 41.05 33.12
C ASP A 21 -25.31 40.16 32.36
N ASN A 22 -24.69 39.17 33.00
CA ASN A 22 -23.72 38.29 32.34
C ASN A 22 -24.38 37.43 31.24
N SER A 23 -23.61 37.16 30.17
CA SER A 23 -24.08 36.28 29.10
C SER A 23 -24.17 34.82 29.56
N LYS A 24 -25.08 34.04 28.96
CA LYS A 24 -25.25 32.61 29.25
C LYS A 24 -23.96 31.82 29.04
N SER A 25 -23.11 32.21 28.08
CA SER A 25 -21.80 31.59 27.85
C SER A 25 -20.81 31.89 28.98
N ALA A 26 -20.73 33.15 29.45
CA ALA A 26 -19.86 33.52 30.57
C ALA A 26 -20.24 32.80 31.87
N LEU A 27 -21.54 32.64 32.14
CA LEU A 27 -22.02 31.89 33.31
C LEU A 27 -21.69 30.40 33.21
N LYS A 28 -21.79 29.80 32.01
CA LYS A 28 -21.38 28.40 31.79
C LYS A 28 -19.86 28.21 31.99
N GLU A 29 -19.07 29.20 31.58
CA GLU A 29 -17.62 29.18 31.79
C GLU A 29 -17.25 29.30 33.27
N GLU A 30 -17.98 30.12 34.05
CA GLU A 30 -17.80 30.19 35.50
C GLU A 30 -18.23 28.88 36.19
N CYS A 31 -19.36 28.28 35.79
CA CYS A 31 -19.77 26.95 36.29
C CYS A 31 -18.70 25.89 36.02
N ARG A 32 -18.08 25.93 34.83
CA ARG A 32 -16.93 25.09 34.48
C ARG A 32 -15.74 25.35 35.39
N ALA A 33 -15.39 26.62 35.62
CA ALA A 33 -14.26 27.03 36.45
C ALA A 33 -14.43 26.57 37.92
N ARG A 34 -15.67 26.55 38.42
CA ARG A 34 -16.02 26.06 39.77
C ARG A 34 -16.24 24.54 39.87
N GLY A 35 -16.08 23.80 38.77
CA GLY A 35 -16.19 22.33 38.76
C GLY A 35 -17.62 21.78 38.87
N LEU A 36 -18.65 22.60 38.60
CA LEU A 36 -20.04 22.14 38.55
C LEU A 36 -20.23 21.19 37.35
N LYS A 37 -21.08 20.16 37.46
CA LYS A 37 -21.38 19.19 36.39
C LYS A 37 -22.80 19.36 35.86
N GLY A 38 -23.04 18.99 34.60
CA GLY A 38 -24.39 18.99 34.00
C GLY A 38 -24.94 20.38 33.60
N TYR A 39 -24.13 21.44 33.66
CA TYR A 39 -24.53 22.83 33.39
C TYR A 39 -24.71 23.16 31.90
N SER A 40 -24.36 22.25 30.98
CA SER A 40 -24.41 22.48 29.54
C SER A 40 -25.83 22.73 29.02
N SER A 41 -26.83 22.08 29.60
CA SER A 41 -28.26 22.25 29.28
C SER A 41 -28.98 23.26 30.19
N TRP A 42 -28.29 23.84 31.18
CA TRP A 42 -28.95 24.77 32.10
C TRP A 42 -29.29 26.09 31.42
N GLU A 43 -30.49 26.58 31.72
CA GLU A 43 -30.92 27.93 31.37
C GLU A 43 -30.25 28.97 32.27
N LYS A 44 -30.25 30.23 31.80
CA LYS A 44 -29.53 31.35 32.44
C LYS A 44 -29.88 31.49 33.92
N ASP A 45 -31.16 31.39 34.25
CA ASP A 45 -31.64 31.53 35.63
C ASP A 45 -31.11 30.42 36.54
N ARG A 46 -31.09 29.18 36.06
CA ARG A 46 -30.53 28.04 36.80
C ARG A 46 -29.02 28.17 37.00
N LEU A 47 -28.31 28.74 36.01
CA LEU A 47 -26.88 29.05 36.13
C LEU A 47 -26.63 30.12 37.20
N LEU A 48 -27.43 31.20 37.20
CA LEU A 48 -27.34 32.27 38.21
C LEU A 48 -27.67 31.76 39.62
N SER A 49 -28.73 30.95 39.76
CA SER A 49 -29.08 30.33 41.05
C SER A 49 -27.99 29.39 41.57
N ALA A 50 -27.38 28.59 40.68
CA ALA A 50 -26.32 27.66 41.08
C ALA A 50 -24.99 28.37 41.41
N LEU A 51 -24.69 29.50 40.76
CA LEU A 51 -23.49 30.28 41.02
C LEU A 51 -23.64 31.23 42.23
N GLY A 52 -24.87 31.64 42.55
CA GLY A 52 -25.17 32.65 43.56
C GLY A 52 -24.91 34.06 43.03
N GLU A 53 -25.95 34.88 42.96
CA GLU A 53 -25.85 36.29 42.56
C GLU A 53 -25.01 37.07 43.58
N GLY A 54 -24.09 37.90 43.09
CA GLY A 54 -23.15 38.63 43.94
C GLY A 54 -21.88 37.85 44.33
N THR A 55 -21.74 36.58 43.93
CA THR A 55 -20.47 35.85 44.08
C THR A 55 -19.42 36.36 43.11
N ILE A 56 -18.15 36.31 43.50
CA ILE A 56 -17.04 36.82 42.68
C ILE A 56 -16.83 35.91 41.46
N LEU A 57 -16.79 36.48 40.26
CA LEU A 57 -16.39 35.76 39.04
C LEU A 57 -14.89 35.45 39.13
N LEU A 58 -14.58 34.16 39.25
CA LEU A 58 -13.18 33.72 39.25
C LEU A 58 -12.55 33.95 37.89
N SER A 59 -13.32 33.82 36.81
CA SER A 59 -12.89 34.07 35.42
C SER A 59 -12.25 35.43 35.17
N GLY A 60 -12.61 36.48 35.92
CA GLY A 60 -12.03 37.82 35.79
C GLY A 60 -10.85 38.11 36.74
N SER A 61 -10.61 37.26 37.73
CA SER A 61 -9.57 37.49 38.74
C SER A 61 -8.15 37.34 38.16
N GLU A 62 -7.22 38.20 38.58
CA GLU A 62 -5.81 38.08 38.19
C GLU A 62 -5.20 36.73 38.62
N ALA A 63 -5.66 36.16 39.74
CA ALA A 63 -5.27 34.83 40.18
C ALA A 63 -5.66 33.75 39.16
N TYR A 64 -6.88 33.81 38.61
CA TYR A 64 -7.33 32.86 37.59
C TYR A 64 -6.60 33.04 36.27
N LYS A 65 -6.36 34.28 35.82
CA LYS A 65 -5.55 34.55 34.62
C LYS A 65 -4.13 33.99 34.78
N THR A 66 -3.54 34.17 35.96
CA THR A 66 -2.22 33.61 36.30
C THR A 66 -2.22 32.08 36.22
N LEU A 67 -3.24 31.43 36.78
CA LEU A 67 -3.38 29.97 36.70
C LEU A 67 -3.56 29.47 35.27
N GLN A 68 -4.34 30.16 34.43
CA GLN A 68 -4.49 29.82 33.02
C GLN A 68 -3.17 29.99 32.26
N HIS A 69 -2.41 31.03 32.56
CA HIS A 69 -1.08 31.24 31.98
C HIS A 69 -0.11 30.12 32.38
N ILE A 70 -0.08 29.72 33.66
CA ILE A 70 0.75 28.60 34.15
C ILE A 70 0.36 27.30 33.45
N LYS A 71 -0.94 27.01 33.32
CA LYS A 71 -1.41 25.81 32.59
C LYS A 71 -0.95 25.80 31.14
N LYS A 72 -0.99 26.96 30.46
CA LYS A 72 -0.49 27.10 29.10
C LYS A 72 1.01 26.83 29.03
N ILE A 73 1.80 27.43 29.93
CA ILE A 73 3.25 27.18 30.01
C ILE A 73 3.54 25.69 30.22
N MET A 74 2.84 25.03 31.15
CA MET A 74 3.03 23.60 31.41
C MET A 74 2.68 22.74 30.19
N ALA A 75 1.60 23.07 29.47
CA ALA A 75 1.22 22.37 28.25
C ALA A 75 2.24 22.57 27.11
N ASP A 76 2.74 23.79 26.96
CA ASP A 76 3.78 24.13 25.97
C ASP A 76 5.11 23.42 26.30
N GLU A 77 5.48 23.33 27.58
CA GLU A 77 6.65 22.56 28.05
C GLU A 77 6.50 21.05 27.80
N GLU A 78 5.31 20.48 28.06
CA GLU A 78 5.04 19.07 27.79
C GLU A 78 5.09 18.77 26.29
N LYS A 79 4.51 19.65 25.47
CA LYS A 79 4.58 19.55 24.01
C LYS A 79 6.03 19.63 23.52
N ALA A 80 6.81 20.60 24.00
CA ALA A 80 8.22 20.74 23.65
C ALA A 80 9.05 19.49 24.05
N LYS A 81 8.77 18.90 25.22
CA LYS A 81 9.39 17.64 25.65
C LYS A 81 9.06 16.47 24.73
N LYS A 82 7.79 16.34 24.29
CA LYS A 82 7.36 15.29 23.36
C LYS A 82 8.02 15.47 21.99
N GLU A 83 8.06 16.68 21.45
CA GLU A 83 8.72 16.99 20.17
C GLU A 83 10.24 16.74 20.24
N ALA A 84 10.90 17.10 21.34
CA ALA A 84 12.32 16.82 21.53
C ALA A 84 12.61 15.30 21.61
N ALA A 85 11.75 14.54 22.29
CA ALA A 85 11.87 13.08 22.36
C ALA A 85 11.65 12.43 20.98
N GLN A 86 10.69 12.91 20.20
CA GLN A 86 10.44 12.44 18.83
C GLN A 86 11.65 12.72 17.92
N ARG A 87 12.16 13.95 17.90
CA ARG A 87 13.35 14.32 17.12
C ARG A 87 14.58 13.48 17.50
N LYS A 88 14.72 13.13 18.78
CA LYS A 88 15.80 12.24 19.24
C LYS A 88 15.65 10.84 18.63
N ARG A 89 14.46 10.26 18.66
CA ARG A 89 14.18 8.93 18.07
C ARG A 89 14.40 8.91 16.56
N GLU A 90 13.98 9.96 15.85
CA GLU A 90 14.19 10.08 14.40
C GLU A 90 15.68 10.12 14.05
N ARG A 91 16.49 10.90 14.79
CA ARG A 91 17.95 10.95 14.60
C ARG A 91 18.61 9.60 14.89
N GLU A 92 18.19 8.90 15.94
CA GLU A 92 18.69 7.56 16.26
C GLU A 92 18.34 6.53 15.16
N ALA A 93 17.13 6.61 14.61
CA ALA A 93 16.69 5.75 13.50
C ALA A 93 17.46 6.04 12.20
N GLU A 94 17.71 7.32 11.88
CA GLU A 94 18.51 7.71 10.72
C GLU A 94 19.96 7.24 10.85
N ALA A 95 20.58 7.43 12.02
CA ALA A 95 21.93 6.94 12.30
C ALA A 95 22.04 5.41 12.17
N LEU A 96 21.01 4.68 12.59
CA LEU A 96 20.96 3.22 12.43
C LEU A 96 20.88 2.82 10.95
N ARG A 97 20.01 3.45 10.16
CA ARG A 97 19.89 3.21 8.71
C ARG A 97 21.20 3.52 7.98
N GLU A 98 21.88 4.60 8.34
CA GLU A 98 23.18 4.94 7.77
C GLU A 98 24.24 3.89 8.11
N LYS A 99 24.29 3.42 9.36
CA LYS A 99 25.19 2.35 9.79
C LYS A 99 24.94 1.06 9.02
N GLU A 100 23.68 0.67 8.81
CA GLU A 100 23.33 -0.51 8.01
C GLU A 100 23.73 -0.36 6.55
N ARG A 101 23.52 0.82 5.95
CA ARG A 101 23.95 1.13 4.57
C ARG A 101 25.46 0.98 4.43
N LYS A 102 26.24 1.59 5.33
CA LYS A 102 27.71 1.47 5.37
C LYS A 102 28.15 0.01 5.57
N ALA A 103 27.47 -0.75 6.41
CA ALA A 103 27.76 -2.17 6.60
C ALA A 103 27.44 -3.03 5.36
N LYS A 104 26.38 -2.71 4.61
CA LYS A 104 26.06 -3.37 3.32
C LYS A 104 27.12 -3.02 2.27
N GLU A 105 27.49 -1.76 2.15
CA GLU A 105 28.52 -1.29 1.21
C GLU A 105 29.90 -1.88 1.51
N ALA A 106 30.29 -1.94 2.79
CA ALA A 106 31.52 -2.59 3.21
C ALA A 106 31.51 -4.09 2.85
N ARG A 107 30.40 -4.79 3.11
CA ARG A 107 30.24 -6.21 2.70
C ARG A 107 30.33 -6.38 1.19
N ARG A 108 29.70 -5.50 0.41
CA ARG A 108 29.75 -5.56 -1.06
C ARG A 108 31.17 -5.31 -1.58
N THR A 109 31.88 -4.34 -1.01
CA THR A 109 33.28 -4.06 -1.37
C THR A 109 34.18 -5.25 -1.07
N SER A 110 34.05 -5.88 0.11
CA SER A 110 34.81 -7.09 0.46
C SER A 110 34.45 -8.30 -0.43
N GLU A 111 33.18 -8.44 -0.79
CA GLU A 111 32.69 -9.48 -1.72
C GLU A 111 33.32 -9.32 -3.11
N ILE A 112 33.32 -8.10 -3.66
CA ILE A 112 33.95 -7.78 -4.96
C ILE A 112 35.46 -8.05 -4.90
N GLU A 113 36.14 -7.64 -3.82
CA GLU A 113 37.57 -7.86 -3.67
C GLU A 113 37.93 -9.36 -3.64
N ALA A 114 37.16 -10.18 -2.91
CA ALA A 114 37.33 -11.62 -2.89
C ALA A 114 37.11 -12.27 -4.27
N GLN A 115 36.19 -11.73 -5.08
CA GLN A 115 35.84 -12.23 -6.41
C GLN A 115 36.77 -11.75 -7.53
N ARG A 116 37.70 -10.82 -7.27
CA ARG A 116 38.67 -10.34 -8.28
C ARG A 116 39.46 -11.48 -8.93
N SER A 117 39.84 -12.49 -8.14
CA SER A 117 40.57 -13.67 -8.63
C SER A 117 39.76 -14.54 -9.62
N CYS A 118 38.44 -14.43 -9.64
CA CYS A 118 37.57 -15.19 -10.55
C CYS A 118 37.53 -14.59 -11.97
N HIS A 119 37.99 -13.35 -12.15
CA HIS A 119 37.93 -12.62 -13.42
C HIS A 119 39.13 -12.98 -14.32
N THR A 120 39.13 -14.20 -14.85
CA THR A 120 40.25 -14.76 -15.62
C THR A 120 40.00 -14.85 -17.13
N HIS A 121 38.76 -14.64 -17.59
CA HIS A 121 38.37 -14.86 -18.98
C HIS A 121 38.36 -13.55 -19.77
N SER A 122 39.18 -13.45 -20.83
CA SER A 122 39.23 -12.25 -21.67
C SER A 122 38.44 -12.44 -22.96
N PHE A 123 37.52 -11.51 -23.24
CA PHE A 123 36.73 -11.47 -24.48
C PHE A 123 36.73 -10.03 -25.02
N PRO A 124 37.87 -9.53 -25.53
CA PRO A 124 38.06 -8.11 -25.82
C PRO A 124 37.07 -7.54 -26.84
N ASN A 125 36.54 -8.38 -27.72
CA ASN A 125 35.52 -7.99 -28.69
C ASN A 125 34.13 -7.85 -28.04
N CYS A 126 33.84 -8.54 -26.94
CA CYS A 126 32.59 -8.39 -26.17
C CYS A 126 32.72 -7.27 -25.13
N HIS A 127 33.79 -7.30 -24.35
CA HIS A 127 33.99 -6.43 -23.20
C HIS A 127 35.49 -6.26 -22.91
N PRO A 128 35.98 -5.02 -22.68
CA PRO A 128 37.42 -4.77 -22.51
C PRO A 128 37.99 -5.30 -21.18
N CYS A 129 37.17 -5.51 -20.15
CA CYS A 129 37.63 -6.06 -18.87
C CYS A 129 37.61 -7.61 -18.89
N PRO A 130 38.51 -8.26 -18.13
CA PRO A 130 38.37 -9.69 -17.83
C PRO A 130 37.02 -9.98 -17.15
N LEU A 131 36.38 -11.05 -17.60
CA LEU A 131 35.12 -11.55 -17.08
C LEU A 131 35.34 -12.77 -16.18
N ALA A 132 34.43 -12.96 -15.24
CA ALA A 132 34.35 -14.16 -14.40
C ALA A 132 33.14 -15.00 -14.79
N ILE A 133 33.20 -16.30 -14.54
CA ILE A 133 32.03 -17.18 -14.71
C ILE A 133 30.97 -16.77 -13.67
N SER A 134 29.77 -16.40 -14.13
CA SER A 134 28.74 -15.81 -13.26
C SER A 134 28.32 -16.73 -12.12
N SER A 135 28.30 -18.05 -12.34
CA SER A 135 27.97 -19.04 -11.30
C SER A 135 28.98 -19.13 -10.15
N LYS A 136 30.20 -18.59 -10.34
CA LYS A 136 31.24 -18.47 -9.30
C LYS A 136 31.16 -17.15 -8.53
N LEU A 137 30.40 -16.18 -9.02
CA LEU A 137 30.21 -14.90 -8.35
C LEU A 137 29.04 -14.97 -7.37
N SER A 138 29.11 -14.13 -6.35
CA SER A 138 28.01 -13.83 -5.45
C SER A 138 27.68 -12.34 -5.46
N PHE A 139 26.39 -12.04 -5.30
CA PHE A 139 25.86 -10.71 -5.13
C PHE A 139 25.08 -10.66 -3.83
N ASN A 140 25.53 -9.84 -2.88
CA ASN A 140 24.95 -9.75 -1.54
C ASN A 140 24.92 -11.11 -0.82
N GLY A 141 25.95 -11.92 -0.98
CA GLY A 141 26.09 -13.24 -0.34
C GLY A 141 25.24 -14.35 -0.97
N ARG A 142 24.47 -14.06 -2.02
CA ARG A 142 23.77 -15.08 -2.83
C ARG A 142 24.52 -15.28 -4.12
N ARG A 143 24.60 -16.51 -4.65
CA ARG A 143 25.21 -16.74 -5.97
C ARG A 143 24.53 -15.85 -7.03
N ARG A 144 25.26 -15.39 -8.04
CA ARG A 144 24.73 -14.59 -9.15
C ARG A 144 24.07 -15.51 -10.19
N HIS A 145 22.89 -16.05 -9.89
CA HIS A 145 22.12 -16.96 -10.76
C HIS A 145 20.73 -16.42 -11.16
N THR A 146 20.40 -15.18 -10.77
CA THR A 146 19.16 -14.53 -11.20
C THR A 146 19.32 -13.97 -12.61
N ALA A 147 18.30 -14.16 -13.45
CA ALA A 147 18.25 -13.74 -14.86
C ALA A 147 18.90 -12.36 -15.08
N ALA A 148 19.97 -12.31 -15.87
CA ALA A 148 20.61 -11.06 -16.23
C ALA A 148 19.95 -10.49 -17.49
N THR A 149 19.79 -9.18 -17.52
CA THR A 149 19.45 -8.45 -18.73
C THR A 149 20.69 -8.38 -19.61
N CYS A 150 20.74 -9.16 -20.69
CA CYS A 150 21.81 -9.05 -21.66
C CYS A 150 21.73 -7.67 -22.35
N GLU A 151 22.63 -6.75 -21.99
CA GLU A 151 22.65 -5.39 -22.55
C GLU A 151 22.96 -5.35 -24.05
N TRP A 152 23.49 -6.44 -24.62
CA TRP A 152 23.85 -6.46 -26.04
C TRP A 152 22.64 -6.43 -26.97
N PHE A 153 21.46 -6.80 -26.47
CA PHE A 153 20.20 -6.75 -27.21
C PHE A 153 19.34 -5.53 -26.82
N ASN A 154 19.97 -4.37 -26.61
CA ASN A 154 19.27 -3.10 -26.41
C ASN A 154 18.52 -2.57 -27.66
N SER A 155 18.51 -3.33 -28.76
CA SER A 155 17.70 -3.04 -29.96
C SER A 155 16.26 -3.56 -29.90
N GLY A 156 15.87 -4.19 -28.79
CA GLY A 156 14.50 -4.61 -28.52
C GLY A 156 14.15 -5.99 -29.07
N ARG A 157 13.54 -6.79 -28.20
CA ARG A 157 12.72 -7.99 -28.48
C ARG A 157 13.38 -9.37 -28.60
N VAL A 158 14.46 -9.65 -27.90
CA VAL A 158 14.70 -11.04 -27.45
C VAL A 158 15.27 -10.99 -26.03
N PHE A 159 14.46 -11.33 -25.04
CA PHE A 159 14.98 -11.67 -23.72
C PHE A 159 15.90 -12.89 -23.92
N CYS A 160 17.20 -12.76 -23.68
CA CYS A 160 18.04 -13.95 -23.50
C CYS A 160 17.50 -14.61 -22.23
N LEU A 161 16.66 -15.65 -22.36
CA LEU A 161 16.07 -16.39 -21.23
C LEU A 161 17.13 -17.20 -20.45
N GLU A 162 18.37 -17.15 -20.89
CA GLU A 162 19.48 -17.89 -20.32
C GLU A 162 20.19 -17.09 -19.24
N MET A 163 20.63 -17.80 -18.21
CA MET A 163 21.47 -17.25 -17.16
C MET A 163 22.76 -16.65 -17.75
N PRO A 164 23.28 -15.54 -17.17
CA PRO A 164 24.57 -15.01 -17.58
C PRO A 164 25.64 -16.10 -17.42
N ALA A 165 26.43 -16.30 -18.46
CA ALA A 165 27.55 -17.25 -18.42
C ALA A 165 28.79 -16.57 -17.85
N PHE A 166 29.02 -15.31 -18.24
CA PHE A 166 30.12 -14.48 -17.77
C PHE A 166 29.64 -13.09 -17.36
N SER A 167 30.32 -12.54 -16.35
CA SER A 167 29.99 -11.26 -15.75
C SER A 167 31.25 -10.43 -15.46
N CYS A 168 31.14 -9.11 -15.57
CA CYS A 168 32.12 -8.14 -15.08
C CYS A 168 31.51 -7.35 -13.92
N GLU A 169 32.04 -7.48 -12.71
CA GLU A 169 31.53 -6.69 -11.58
C GLU A 169 31.91 -5.20 -11.65
N LYS A 170 33.02 -4.86 -12.33
CA LYS A 170 33.50 -3.47 -12.42
C LYS A 170 32.59 -2.61 -13.30
N CYS A 171 32.07 -3.18 -14.37
CA CYS A 171 31.26 -2.48 -15.38
C CYS A 171 29.78 -2.87 -15.32
N ASP A 172 29.40 -3.73 -14.37
CA ASP A 172 28.08 -4.35 -14.27
C ASP A 172 27.58 -4.97 -15.59
N PHE A 173 28.50 -5.62 -16.31
CA PHE A 173 28.25 -6.18 -17.63
C PHE A 173 28.03 -7.69 -17.55
N ASP A 174 26.98 -8.18 -18.20
CA ASP A 174 26.63 -9.60 -18.26
C ASP A 174 26.50 -10.10 -19.71
N VAL A 175 27.03 -11.29 -19.99
CA VAL A 175 26.90 -11.95 -21.30
C VAL A 175 26.42 -13.40 -21.16
N CYS A 176 25.31 -13.73 -21.83
CA CYS A 176 24.79 -15.10 -21.91
C CYS A 176 25.62 -15.96 -22.89
N ALA A 177 25.57 -17.28 -22.74
CA ALA A 177 26.34 -18.22 -23.57
C ALA A 177 26.04 -18.02 -25.06
N ASN A 178 24.77 -17.90 -25.44
CA ASN A 178 24.35 -17.67 -26.82
C ASN A 178 24.94 -16.38 -27.42
N CYS A 179 24.95 -15.28 -26.67
CA CYS A 179 25.53 -14.03 -27.16
C CYS A 179 27.04 -14.12 -27.36
N LEU A 180 27.73 -14.85 -26.47
CA LEU A 180 29.15 -15.11 -26.61
C LEU A 180 29.45 -15.98 -27.85
N GLU A 181 28.63 -16.99 -28.12
CA GLU A 181 28.76 -17.84 -29.31
C GLU A 181 28.50 -17.07 -30.61
N VAL A 182 27.48 -16.21 -30.65
CA VAL A 182 27.22 -15.32 -31.79
C VAL A 182 28.45 -14.47 -32.12
N GLN A 183 29.21 -14.04 -31.12
CA GLN A 183 30.43 -13.29 -31.40
C GLN A 183 31.57 -14.16 -31.94
N LYS A 184 31.79 -15.34 -31.35
CA LYS A 184 32.77 -16.29 -31.88
C LYS A 184 32.47 -16.66 -33.33
N LEU A 185 31.18 -16.74 -33.70
CA LEU A 185 30.75 -16.95 -35.09
C LEU A 185 31.07 -15.76 -36.00
N ARG A 186 31.03 -14.52 -35.48
CA ARG A 186 31.47 -13.32 -36.23
C ARG A 186 32.98 -13.25 -36.44
N GLU A 187 33.77 -13.93 -35.61
CA GLU A 187 35.21 -14.10 -35.77
C GLU A 187 35.57 -15.25 -36.74
N GLY A 188 34.61 -16.14 -37.04
CA GLY A 188 34.73 -17.16 -38.09
C GLY A 188 34.73 -16.57 -39.50
N SER A 189 35.18 -17.34 -40.50
CA SER A 189 35.17 -16.88 -41.89
C SER A 189 33.75 -16.45 -42.30
N ALA A 190 33.64 -15.41 -43.14
CA ALA A 190 32.35 -14.91 -43.63
C ALA A 190 31.43 -16.01 -44.19
N GLU A 191 32.01 -17.12 -44.68
CA GLU A 191 31.29 -18.33 -45.12
C GLU A 191 30.52 -19.04 -44.01
N GLN A 192 31.06 -19.15 -42.79
CA GLN A 192 30.36 -19.80 -41.67
C GLN A 192 29.15 -18.98 -41.21
N ILE A 193 29.29 -17.64 -41.23
CA ILE A 193 28.19 -16.70 -40.93
C ILE A 193 27.10 -16.80 -42.00
N ALA A 194 27.48 -16.86 -43.28
CA ALA A 194 26.54 -17.00 -44.39
C ALA A 194 25.77 -18.34 -44.35
N LYS A 195 26.46 -19.45 -44.00
CA LYS A 195 25.87 -20.78 -43.94
C LYS A 195 24.85 -20.93 -42.80
N LEU A 196 25.10 -20.32 -41.64
CA LEU A 196 24.13 -20.29 -40.53
C LEU A 196 22.94 -19.35 -40.81
N GLY A 197 23.16 -18.23 -41.51
CA GLY A 197 22.07 -17.37 -41.98
C GLY A 197 21.10 -18.10 -42.91
N GLN A 198 21.61 -18.97 -43.78
CA GLN A 198 20.78 -19.82 -44.65
C GLN A 198 19.99 -20.86 -43.84
N LEU A 199 20.61 -21.54 -42.88
CA LEU A 199 19.94 -22.55 -42.03
C LEU A 199 18.84 -21.95 -41.13
N SER A 200 19.03 -20.70 -40.66
CA SER A 200 18.02 -19.98 -39.87
C SER A 200 16.80 -19.54 -40.70
N LEU A 201 17.01 -19.23 -41.99
CA LEU A 201 15.92 -18.93 -42.92
C LEU A 201 15.13 -20.18 -43.33
N GLU A 202 15.80 -21.33 -43.46
CA GLU A 202 15.17 -22.61 -43.83
C GLU A 202 14.42 -23.29 -42.68
N SER A 203 14.78 -23.00 -41.42
CA SER A 203 14.14 -23.57 -40.22
C SER A 203 12.94 -22.77 -39.71
N ARG A 204 12.52 -21.71 -40.42
CA ARG A 204 11.37 -20.89 -40.04
C ARG A 204 10.06 -21.61 -40.43
N PRO A 205 9.19 -21.99 -39.49
CA PRO A 205 7.97 -22.73 -39.81
C PRO A 205 7.04 -21.91 -40.73
N GLN A 206 6.61 -22.52 -41.84
CA GLN A 206 5.74 -21.90 -42.86
C GLN A 206 4.38 -21.42 -42.35
N SER A 207 4.02 -21.73 -41.10
CA SER A 207 2.72 -21.39 -40.51
C SER A 207 2.51 -19.91 -40.16
N LEU A 208 3.51 -19.04 -40.37
CA LEU A 208 3.41 -17.60 -40.12
C LEU A 208 3.36 -16.72 -41.39
N GLN A 209 3.28 -17.32 -42.58
CA GLN A 209 2.91 -16.61 -43.81
C GLN A 209 1.43 -16.87 -44.09
N ARG A 210 0.53 -16.12 -43.42
CA ARG A 210 -0.87 -16.02 -43.84
C ARG A 210 -1.23 -14.58 -44.17
N ASP A 211 -1.84 -14.48 -45.33
CA ASP A 211 -2.19 -13.28 -46.08
C ASP A 211 -3.11 -12.33 -45.31
N HIS A 212 -2.66 -11.08 -45.16
CA HIS A 212 -3.57 -9.95 -44.95
C HIS A 212 -4.16 -9.55 -46.31
N SER A 213 -5.13 -10.34 -46.80
CA SER A 213 -6.06 -9.89 -47.83
C SER A 213 -7.42 -9.61 -47.17
N PHE A 214 -7.70 -8.32 -47.03
CA PHE A 214 -8.94 -7.75 -46.54
C PHE A 214 -10.00 -7.86 -47.65
N GLY A 215 -11.14 -8.50 -47.37
CA GLY A 215 -12.31 -8.40 -48.24
C GLY A 215 -13.39 -9.43 -47.97
N GLY A 216 -14.63 -8.95 -47.76
CA GLY A 216 -15.82 -9.71 -48.17
C GLY A 216 -16.86 -10.00 -47.09
N ARG A 217 -17.98 -9.28 -47.19
CA ARG A 217 -19.26 -9.48 -46.50
C ARG A 217 -19.91 -10.83 -46.85
N SER A 218 -20.66 -11.41 -45.92
CA SER A 218 -21.98 -12.08 -46.12
C SER A 218 -22.49 -12.49 -44.72
N SER A 219 -23.56 -11.92 -44.15
CA SER A 219 -25.00 -12.13 -44.40
C SER A 219 -25.42 -13.58 -44.65
N CYS A 220 -26.02 -14.24 -43.65
CA CYS A 220 -27.42 -14.72 -43.70
C CYS A 220 -27.87 -15.42 -42.39
N PRO A 221 -29.21 -15.59 -42.17
CA PRO A 221 -29.87 -15.77 -40.88
C PRO A 221 -30.53 -17.15 -40.69
N PHE A 222 -30.98 -17.50 -39.46
CA PHE A 222 -32.25 -18.19 -39.10
C PHE A 222 -32.22 -18.67 -37.61
N ALA A 223 -33.17 -18.23 -36.79
CA ALA A 223 -34.27 -19.00 -36.15
C ALA A 223 -33.84 -19.93 -34.99
N ALA A 224 -34.15 -19.59 -33.72
CA ALA A 224 -35.43 -19.81 -33.01
C ALA A 224 -35.70 -21.29 -32.66
N ALA A 225 -35.68 -21.62 -31.36
CA ALA A 225 -36.85 -22.08 -30.59
C ALA A 225 -36.49 -22.88 -29.31
N SER A 226 -37.07 -22.44 -28.18
CA SER A 226 -37.74 -23.21 -27.10
C SER A 226 -37.02 -24.25 -26.22
N GLY A 227 -37.30 -24.15 -24.90
CA GLY A 227 -37.29 -25.27 -23.94
C GLY A 227 -36.78 -24.87 -22.55
N ARG A 228 -37.60 -24.35 -21.62
CA ARG A 228 -38.49 -25.03 -20.64
C ARG A 228 -37.78 -25.35 -19.30
N ALA A 229 -38.44 -24.93 -18.23
CA ALA A 229 -38.10 -24.99 -16.81
C ALA A 229 -37.87 -26.40 -16.23
N MET A 230 -37.17 -26.47 -15.07
CA MET A 230 -37.71 -26.96 -13.79
C MET A 230 -36.60 -27.44 -12.80
N PHE A 231 -36.74 -27.05 -11.52
CA PHE A 231 -36.17 -27.60 -10.25
C PHE A 231 -34.63 -27.56 -10.04
N GLY A 232 -34.09 -27.33 -8.83
CA GLY A 232 -34.72 -27.31 -7.52
C GLY A 232 -33.84 -26.77 -6.38
N ASP A 233 -34.52 -26.66 -5.23
CA ASP A 233 -34.03 -26.41 -3.88
C ASP A 233 -32.88 -27.33 -3.42
N GLY A 234 -32.09 -26.83 -2.48
CA GLY A 234 -31.18 -27.59 -1.63
C GLY A 234 -29.83 -26.88 -1.51
N GLY A 235 -29.28 -26.57 -0.33
CA GLY A 235 -29.68 -26.78 1.05
C GLY A 235 -28.67 -25.99 1.89
N GLU A 236 -29.11 -25.47 3.02
CA GLU A 236 -28.25 -24.83 4.01
C GLU A 236 -27.43 -25.92 4.69
N GLU A 237 -26.11 -25.88 4.56
CA GLU A 237 -25.19 -26.69 5.37
C GLU A 237 -24.69 -25.80 6.52
N GLU A 238 -25.27 -26.05 7.70
CA GLU A 238 -24.74 -25.62 8.99
C GLU A 238 -23.49 -26.45 9.29
N GLU A 239 -22.32 -25.83 9.39
CA GLU A 239 -21.13 -26.47 9.94
C GLU A 239 -21.18 -26.35 11.48
N GLU A 240 -21.52 -27.46 12.15
CA GLU A 240 -21.38 -27.64 13.60
C GLU A 240 -19.89 -27.78 13.97
N GLU A 241 -19.42 -26.91 14.89
CA GLU A 241 -18.15 -27.07 15.61
C GLU A 241 -18.27 -28.24 16.61
N GLU A 242 -17.68 -29.39 16.28
CA GLU A 242 -17.46 -30.46 17.26
C GLU A 242 -16.18 -30.22 18.08
N ASP A 243 -16.40 -29.82 19.33
CA ASP A 243 -15.44 -29.75 20.42
C ASP A 243 -15.19 -31.16 20.96
N ALA A 244 -14.08 -31.79 20.58
CA ALA A 244 -13.68 -33.11 21.07
C ALA A 244 -12.38 -33.01 21.89
N GLY A 245 -12.55 -32.82 23.19
CA GLY A 245 -11.56 -33.21 24.18
C GLY A 245 -11.34 -34.73 24.17
N THR A 246 -10.09 -35.17 24.24
CA THR A 246 -9.81 -36.58 24.55
C THR A 246 -8.68 -36.67 25.56
N GLU A 247 -9.01 -37.35 26.64
CA GLU A 247 -8.22 -37.59 27.82
C GLU A 247 -7.04 -38.54 27.56
N ARG A 248 -6.01 -38.35 28.38
CA ARG A 248 -4.88 -39.22 28.62
C ARG A 248 -5.30 -40.67 28.89
N LEU A 249 -4.66 -41.62 28.22
CA LEU A 249 -4.23 -42.88 28.84
C LEU A 249 -2.81 -43.24 28.38
N GLY A 250 -1.99 -43.60 29.36
CA GLY A 250 -0.54 -43.76 29.23
C GLY A 250 -0.12 -45.05 28.53
N SER A 251 1.13 -45.04 28.10
CA SER A 251 1.90 -46.24 27.76
C SER A 251 3.35 -45.95 28.10
N GLU A 252 3.79 -46.48 29.24
CA GLU A 252 5.19 -46.70 29.57
C GLU A 252 5.78 -47.67 28.54
N TYR A 253 6.89 -47.31 27.90
CA TYR A 253 8.06 -48.15 27.69
C TYR A 253 9.17 -47.25 27.16
N GLY A 254 10.24 -47.14 27.96
CA GLY A 254 11.39 -46.31 27.65
C GLY A 254 12.30 -46.96 26.62
N ASP A 255 12.89 -46.13 25.77
CA ASP A 255 14.25 -46.36 25.29
C ASP A 255 14.91 -45.02 24.91
N GLY A 256 15.88 -44.62 25.73
CA GLY A 256 17.23 -44.45 25.21
C GLY A 256 17.59 -43.30 24.25
N THR A 257 17.01 -42.10 24.37
CA THR A 257 17.70 -40.88 23.89
C THR A 257 17.47 -39.72 24.85
N GLY A 258 18.54 -39.19 25.43
CA GLY A 258 18.53 -38.06 26.35
C GLY A 258 18.05 -36.77 25.68
N CYS A 259 16.74 -36.54 25.70
CA CYS A 259 16.15 -35.24 25.49
C CYS A 259 16.09 -34.50 26.83
N PHE A 260 16.75 -33.35 26.92
CA PHE A 260 16.63 -32.42 28.04
C PHE A 260 15.15 -32.08 28.27
N PRO A 261 14.52 -32.47 29.40
CA PRO A 261 13.18 -32.06 29.75
C PRO A 261 13.31 -30.77 30.55
N GLY A 262 13.47 -29.66 29.85
CA GLY A 262 13.81 -28.41 30.52
C GLY A 262 13.71 -27.20 29.60
N GLY A 263 12.46 -26.82 29.31
CA GLY A 263 12.07 -25.44 29.06
C GLY A 263 12.78 -24.69 27.94
N PHE A 264 12.14 -24.61 26.78
CA PHE A 264 12.05 -23.36 26.01
C PHE A 264 10.75 -23.44 25.19
N GLY A 265 9.63 -23.39 25.91
CA GLY A 265 8.35 -23.02 25.32
C GLY A 265 8.40 -21.56 24.90
N PHE A 266 7.73 -21.26 23.79
CA PHE A 266 7.47 -19.92 23.29
C PHE A 266 8.71 -19.14 22.80
N CYS A 267 9.26 -19.58 21.68
CA CYS A 267 9.76 -18.61 20.70
C CYS A 267 8.56 -17.99 19.96
N ASP A 268 7.76 -17.20 20.67
CA ASP A 268 6.95 -16.16 20.03
C ASP A 268 7.97 -15.20 19.40
N THR A 269 8.33 -15.47 18.16
CA THR A 269 9.28 -14.60 17.47
C THR A 269 8.58 -13.26 17.29
N ILE A 270 9.34 -12.17 17.37
CA ILE A 270 8.81 -10.81 17.13
C ILE A 270 8.03 -10.76 15.80
N GLY A 271 8.39 -11.60 14.82
CA GLY A 271 7.66 -11.79 13.57
C GLY A 271 6.22 -12.27 13.74
N ASP A 272 5.99 -13.30 14.56
CA ASP A 272 4.64 -13.88 14.77
C ASP A 272 3.69 -12.91 15.46
N ARG A 273 4.22 -12.04 16.33
CA ARG A 273 3.44 -10.98 16.95
C ARG A 273 3.04 -9.90 15.94
N VAL A 274 4.00 -9.44 15.12
CA VAL A 274 3.73 -8.41 14.10
C VAL A 274 2.74 -8.91 13.06
N LEU A 275 2.83 -10.20 12.66
CA LEU A 275 1.91 -10.80 11.72
C LEU A 275 0.49 -10.91 12.29
N ARG A 276 0.33 -11.36 13.54
CA ARG A 276 -0.98 -11.38 14.24
C ARG A 276 -1.60 -9.99 14.36
N GLU A 277 -0.81 -8.98 14.73
CA GLU A 277 -1.28 -7.59 14.81
C GLU A 277 -1.66 -7.01 13.43
N TYR A 278 -1.00 -7.46 12.35
CA TYR A 278 -1.36 -7.10 10.98
C TYR A 278 -2.68 -7.77 10.56
N ASP A 279 -2.83 -9.08 10.76
CA ASP A 279 -4.03 -9.82 10.40
C ASP A 279 -5.25 -9.35 11.19
N GLN A 280 -5.08 -9.03 12.48
CA GLN A 280 -6.13 -8.46 13.30
C GLN A 280 -6.60 -7.10 12.77
N ARG A 281 -5.67 -6.19 12.44
CA ARG A 281 -6.02 -4.89 11.84
C ARG A 281 -6.75 -5.06 10.51
N LYS A 282 -6.28 -5.96 9.64
CA LYS A 282 -6.92 -6.25 8.35
C LYS A 282 -8.33 -6.81 8.53
N LYS A 283 -8.55 -7.67 9.54
CA LYS A 283 -9.87 -8.19 9.90
C LYS A 283 -10.80 -7.08 10.39
N GLU A 284 -10.32 -6.23 11.31
CA GLU A 284 -11.10 -5.09 11.83
C GLU A 284 -11.46 -4.09 10.73
N GLU A 285 -10.54 -3.81 9.81
CA GLU A 285 -10.81 -2.96 8.64
C GLU A 285 -11.83 -3.59 7.69
N THR A 286 -11.76 -4.91 7.48
CA THR A 286 -12.72 -5.64 6.65
C THR A 286 -14.11 -5.59 7.28
N GLU A 287 -14.24 -5.78 8.59
CA GLU A 287 -15.52 -5.69 9.31
C GLU A 287 -16.08 -4.25 9.29
N LYS A 288 -15.24 -3.23 9.46
CA LYS A 288 -15.64 -1.82 9.27
C LYS A 288 -16.11 -1.55 7.84
N ALA A 289 -15.44 -2.13 6.84
CA ALA A 289 -15.82 -2.00 5.44
C ALA A 289 -17.17 -2.71 5.18
N LYS A 290 -17.39 -3.91 5.71
CA LYS A 290 -18.66 -4.64 5.60
C LYS A 290 -19.81 -3.83 6.22
N ALA A 291 -19.59 -3.26 7.41
CA ALA A 291 -20.59 -2.42 8.08
C ALA A 291 -20.93 -1.16 7.26
N LYS A 292 -19.95 -0.56 6.57
CA LYS A 292 -20.15 0.66 5.78
C LYS A 292 -20.79 0.42 4.41
N TYR A 293 -20.30 -0.58 3.67
CA TYR A 293 -20.68 -0.79 2.26
C TYR A 293 -21.69 -1.92 2.06
N GLY A 294 -21.84 -2.81 3.03
CA GLY A 294 -22.60 -4.05 2.92
C GLY A 294 -21.72 -5.22 2.48
N GLU A 295 -22.06 -6.42 2.96
CA GLU A 295 -21.29 -7.65 2.72
C GLU A 295 -21.12 -7.96 1.23
N ASN A 296 -22.20 -7.88 0.44
CA ASN A 296 -22.17 -8.13 -0.99
C ASN A 296 -21.19 -7.19 -1.73
N VAL A 297 -21.00 -5.96 -1.25
CA VAL A 297 -20.07 -5.01 -1.89
C VAL A 297 -18.63 -5.34 -1.56
N VAL A 298 -18.35 -5.81 -0.34
CA VAL A 298 -17.00 -6.20 0.09
C VAL A 298 -16.59 -7.54 -0.54
N CYS A 299 -17.52 -8.50 -0.51
CA CYS A 299 -17.40 -9.87 -1.02
C CYS A 299 -18.47 -10.11 -2.10
N PRO A 300 -18.24 -9.68 -3.36
CA PRO A 300 -19.23 -9.85 -4.43
C PRO A 300 -19.54 -11.32 -4.68
N PRO A 301 -20.82 -11.70 -4.83
CA PRO A 301 -21.20 -13.04 -5.26
C PRO A 301 -20.57 -13.39 -6.61
N SER A 302 -20.36 -14.67 -6.89
CA SER A 302 -19.70 -15.15 -8.11
C SER A 302 -20.31 -14.59 -9.40
N ARG A 303 -21.64 -14.36 -9.43
CA ARG A 303 -22.33 -13.74 -10.57
C ARG A 303 -21.81 -12.33 -10.90
N HIS A 304 -21.37 -11.55 -9.91
CA HIS A 304 -20.82 -10.21 -10.11
C HIS A 304 -19.37 -10.26 -10.60
N LEU A 305 -18.66 -11.36 -10.38
CA LEU A 305 -17.26 -11.54 -10.76
C LEU A 305 -17.09 -12.15 -12.16
N SER A 306 -18.18 -12.57 -12.81
CA SER A 306 -18.16 -13.13 -14.16
C SER A 306 -17.83 -12.05 -15.20
N ARG A 307 -16.75 -12.29 -15.98
CA ARG A 307 -16.43 -11.48 -17.17
C ARG A 307 -17.25 -11.86 -18.40
N GLU A 308 -17.71 -13.11 -18.48
CA GLU A 308 -18.43 -13.64 -19.65
C GLU A 308 -19.87 -13.13 -19.71
N THR A 309 -20.46 -12.91 -18.54
CA THR A 309 -21.86 -12.47 -18.39
C THR A 309 -21.90 -11.23 -17.50
N PRO A 310 -21.34 -10.10 -17.93
CA PRO A 310 -21.36 -8.89 -17.13
C PRO A 310 -22.80 -8.40 -16.96
N LEU A 311 -23.11 -7.90 -15.77
CA LEU A 311 -24.36 -7.21 -15.48
C LEU A 311 -24.39 -5.83 -16.18
N LYS A 312 -25.30 -4.94 -15.78
CA LYS A 312 -25.50 -3.65 -16.47
C LYS A 312 -24.34 -2.67 -16.35
N PHE A 313 -23.67 -2.66 -15.20
CA PHE A 313 -22.60 -1.73 -14.86
C PHE A 313 -21.33 -2.48 -14.48
N THR A 314 -20.20 -2.16 -15.11
CA THR A 314 -18.89 -2.73 -14.80
C THR A 314 -18.09 -1.76 -13.95
N VAL A 315 -17.56 -2.26 -12.84
CA VAL A 315 -16.55 -1.60 -12.01
C VAL A 315 -15.17 -2.06 -12.47
N TRP A 316 -14.28 -1.09 -12.65
CA TRP A 316 -12.92 -1.33 -13.09
C TRP A 316 -11.91 -0.55 -12.26
N SER A 317 -10.69 -1.07 -12.23
CA SER A 317 -9.52 -0.44 -11.62
C SER A 317 -8.41 -0.29 -12.66
N SER A 318 -7.55 0.70 -12.45
CA SER A 318 -6.38 0.94 -13.28
C SER A 318 -5.30 1.54 -12.41
N ASP A 319 -4.13 0.92 -12.44
CA ASP A 319 -2.94 1.38 -11.77
C ASP A 319 -1.84 1.60 -12.81
N GLY A 320 -1.31 2.82 -12.87
CA GLY A 320 -0.14 3.09 -13.70
C GLY A 320 0.14 4.57 -13.89
N TYR A 321 1.28 4.85 -14.50
CA TYR A 321 1.72 6.22 -14.71
C TYR A 321 0.96 6.86 -15.86
N ASP A 322 0.54 8.11 -15.67
CA ASP A 322 0.08 8.92 -16.78
C ASP A 322 1.19 9.07 -17.82
N ARG A 323 0.77 9.46 -19.01
CA ARG A 323 1.68 9.86 -20.07
C ARG A 323 2.35 11.19 -19.68
N ASP A 324 3.41 11.09 -18.89
CA ASP A 324 4.14 12.27 -18.41
C ASP A 324 4.66 13.07 -19.62
N PRO A 325 4.42 14.40 -19.67
CA PRO A 325 5.06 15.28 -20.64
C PRO A 325 6.58 15.11 -20.69
N SER A 326 7.25 14.81 -19.57
CA SER A 326 8.70 14.57 -19.45
C SER A 326 9.20 13.40 -20.32
N GLY A 327 8.32 12.48 -20.70
CA GLY A 327 8.68 11.34 -21.52
C GLY A 327 9.13 10.10 -20.75
N PHE A 328 9.39 10.22 -19.44
CA PHE A 328 10.02 9.15 -18.66
C PHE A 328 9.17 7.87 -18.58
N HIS A 329 7.84 7.99 -18.50
CA HIS A 329 6.91 6.86 -18.42
C HIS A 329 6.18 6.52 -19.75
N ARG A 330 6.64 7.04 -20.90
CA ARG A 330 5.88 6.92 -22.17
C ARG A 330 5.84 5.54 -22.80
N TYR A 331 6.68 4.60 -22.38
CA TYR A 331 6.82 3.30 -23.03
C TYR A 331 5.63 2.36 -22.76
N GLY A 332 4.85 2.58 -21.70
CA GLY A 332 3.77 1.68 -21.28
C GLY A 332 2.40 1.91 -21.92
N GLY A 333 2.21 3.00 -22.68
CA GLY A 333 0.87 3.40 -23.14
C GLY A 333 0.00 3.95 -22.00
N ALA A 334 -1.31 4.08 -22.24
CA ALA A 334 -2.24 4.39 -21.15
C ALA A 334 -2.40 3.15 -20.27
N PRO A 335 -2.50 3.29 -18.93
CA PRO A 335 -2.63 2.13 -18.06
C PRO A 335 -3.88 1.34 -18.42
N GLU A 336 -3.74 0.02 -18.44
CA GLU A 336 -4.84 -0.89 -18.78
C GLU A 336 -5.93 -0.80 -17.71
N ARG A 337 -7.17 -1.03 -18.14
CA ARG A 337 -8.32 -1.12 -17.23
C ARG A 337 -8.59 -2.57 -16.93
N GLU A 338 -8.53 -2.92 -15.66
CA GLU A 338 -8.82 -4.25 -15.17
C GLU A 338 -10.28 -4.32 -14.69
N PHE A 339 -11.00 -5.33 -15.15
CA PHE A 339 -12.33 -5.64 -14.62
C PHE A 339 -12.23 -6.10 -13.16
N ASP A 340 -13.01 -5.50 -12.26
CA ASP A 340 -13.17 -5.96 -10.87
C ASP A 340 -14.49 -6.73 -10.67
N SER A 341 -15.62 -6.13 -11.01
CA SER A 341 -16.96 -6.73 -10.83
C SER A 341 -18.02 -6.03 -11.69
N SER A 342 -19.21 -6.63 -11.80
CA SER A 342 -20.37 -6.06 -12.47
C SER A 342 -21.62 -6.07 -11.58
N TRP A 343 -22.53 -5.11 -11.81
CA TRP A 343 -23.68 -4.80 -10.94
C TRP A 343 -24.93 -4.38 -11.75
N ASP A 344 -26.12 -4.64 -11.21
CA ASP A 344 -27.40 -4.24 -11.82
C ASP A 344 -27.82 -2.81 -11.48
N SER A 345 -27.41 -2.30 -10.31
CA SER A 345 -27.75 -0.97 -9.78
C SER A 345 -26.55 -0.02 -9.81
N VAL A 346 -26.82 1.24 -10.14
CA VAL A 346 -25.82 2.32 -10.10
C VAL A 346 -25.33 2.58 -8.68
N GLU A 347 -26.22 2.46 -7.70
CA GLU A 347 -25.93 2.67 -6.28
C GLU A 347 -24.92 1.63 -5.77
N GLU A 348 -25.14 0.35 -6.07
CA GLU A 348 -24.23 -0.73 -5.67
C GLU A 348 -22.89 -0.66 -6.40
N ALA A 349 -22.90 -0.40 -7.72
CA ALA A 349 -21.68 -0.18 -8.50
C ALA A 349 -20.84 0.96 -7.91
N ASN A 350 -21.48 2.08 -7.55
CA ASN A 350 -20.79 3.22 -6.94
C ASN A 350 -20.24 2.90 -5.54
N LYS A 351 -20.96 2.13 -4.72
CA LYS A 351 -20.42 1.65 -3.43
C LYS A 351 -19.20 0.77 -3.63
N ARG A 352 -19.21 -0.10 -4.64
CA ARG A 352 -18.08 -0.95 -4.99
C ARG A 352 -16.88 -0.14 -5.50
N VAL A 353 -17.11 0.89 -6.33
CA VAL A 353 -16.05 1.84 -6.75
C VAL A 353 -15.37 2.45 -5.52
N GLU A 354 -16.15 2.95 -4.55
CA GLU A 354 -15.59 3.52 -3.32
C GLU A 354 -14.82 2.47 -2.51
N PHE A 355 -15.36 1.26 -2.36
CA PHE A 355 -14.70 0.18 -1.63
C PHE A 355 -13.36 -0.20 -2.28
N VAL A 356 -13.35 -0.48 -3.59
CA VAL A 356 -12.13 -0.85 -4.32
C VAL A 356 -11.09 0.28 -4.24
N PHE A 357 -11.54 1.53 -4.39
CA PHE A 357 -10.64 2.68 -4.33
C PHE A 357 -9.92 2.81 -2.99
N TRP A 358 -10.65 2.71 -1.88
CA TRP A 358 -10.08 2.90 -0.54
C TRP A 358 -9.39 1.64 0.03
N HIS A 359 -9.97 0.46 -0.15
CA HIS A 359 -9.54 -0.76 0.54
C HIS A 359 -8.73 -1.73 -0.32
N LYS A 360 -8.78 -1.60 -1.66
CA LYS A 360 -7.99 -2.41 -2.60
C LYS A 360 -6.96 -1.59 -3.37
N ASN A 361 -6.48 -0.49 -2.79
CA ASN A 361 -5.43 0.30 -3.41
C ASN A 361 -4.13 -0.53 -3.49
N PRO A 362 -3.37 -0.42 -4.59
CA PRO A 362 -2.16 -1.24 -4.83
C PRO A 362 -1.00 -0.89 -3.90
N TRP A 363 -1.05 0.27 -3.24
CA TRP A 363 0.01 0.75 -2.35
C TRP A 363 -0.05 0.16 -0.95
N GLY A 364 -1.13 -0.56 -0.62
CA GLY A 364 -1.34 -1.13 0.72
C GLY A 364 -1.51 -0.06 1.80
N LEU A 365 -1.90 1.16 1.43
CA LEU A 365 -2.17 2.24 2.36
C LEU A 365 -3.54 2.04 3.02
N SER A 366 -3.62 2.40 4.30
CA SER A 366 -4.90 2.45 5.03
C SER A 366 -5.81 3.55 4.46
N VAL A 367 -7.09 3.49 4.81
CA VAL A 367 -8.08 4.49 4.39
C VAL A 367 -7.74 5.88 4.95
N GLU A 368 -7.19 5.93 6.16
CA GLU A 368 -6.74 7.13 6.84
C GLU A 368 -5.54 7.75 6.12
N GLU A 369 -4.49 6.97 5.84
CA GLU A 369 -3.31 7.44 5.10
C GLU A 369 -3.69 7.95 3.69
N MET A 370 -4.59 7.25 3.00
CA MET A 370 -5.10 7.68 1.70
C MET A 370 -5.85 9.03 1.78
N LYS A 371 -6.56 9.30 2.89
CA LYS A 371 -7.25 10.59 3.12
C LYS A 371 -6.30 11.70 3.50
N GLU A 372 -5.26 11.41 4.29
CA GLU A 372 -4.21 12.36 4.64
C GLU A 372 -3.46 12.81 3.37
N ASN A 373 -3.03 11.86 2.54
CA ASN A 373 -2.41 12.14 1.23
C ASN A 373 -3.32 12.96 0.30
N ALA A 374 -4.63 12.80 0.42
CA ALA A 374 -5.59 13.59 -0.36
C ALA A 374 -5.73 15.04 0.14
N GLN A 375 -5.38 15.34 1.40
CA GLN A 375 -5.50 16.68 1.99
C GLN A 375 -4.26 17.57 1.77
N ASP A 376 -3.08 16.97 1.60
CA ASP A 376 -1.79 17.69 1.54
C ASP A 376 -1.51 18.47 0.25
N GLY A 377 -2.54 18.76 -0.57
CA GLY A 377 -2.42 19.70 -1.69
C GLY A 377 -1.73 19.15 -2.95
N TYR A 378 -1.51 17.85 -3.04
CA TYR A 378 -1.09 17.16 -4.27
C TYR A 378 -2.21 17.19 -5.33
N GLU A 379 -2.01 16.63 -6.53
CA GLU A 379 -3.12 16.45 -7.50
C GLU A 379 -4.23 15.65 -6.82
N GLY A 380 -5.16 16.37 -6.19
CA GLY A 380 -5.94 15.85 -5.08
C GLY A 380 -6.87 14.75 -5.52
N LEU A 381 -7.43 14.05 -4.54
CA LEU A 381 -8.52 13.10 -4.75
C LEU A 381 -9.60 13.72 -5.64
N LYS A 382 -9.71 13.24 -6.88
CA LYS A 382 -10.76 13.66 -7.82
C LYS A 382 -11.87 12.63 -7.77
N LYS A 383 -13.01 13.02 -7.20
CA LYS A 383 -14.25 12.25 -7.29
C LYS A 383 -15.18 12.91 -8.30
N THR A 384 -15.28 12.32 -9.48
CA THR A 384 -16.16 12.81 -10.55
C THR A 384 -17.39 11.92 -10.65
N ARG A 385 -18.55 12.52 -10.95
CA ARG A 385 -19.80 11.80 -11.18
C ARG A 385 -20.29 12.11 -12.59
N HIS A 386 -20.51 11.07 -13.38
CA HIS A 386 -21.00 11.23 -14.75
C HIS A 386 -22.47 11.64 -14.75
N GLN A 387 -22.79 12.78 -15.37
CA GLN A 387 -24.12 13.40 -15.24
C GLN A 387 -25.27 12.54 -15.79
N ARG A 388 -25.04 11.77 -16.86
CA ARG A 388 -26.10 10.97 -17.51
C ARG A 388 -26.34 9.63 -16.84
N THR A 389 -25.29 8.99 -16.35
CA THR A 389 -25.35 7.61 -15.83
C THR A 389 -25.34 7.56 -14.30
N GLY A 390 -24.95 8.66 -13.64
CA GLY A 390 -24.80 8.71 -12.19
C GLY A 390 -23.59 7.95 -11.64
N LEU A 391 -22.78 7.33 -12.52
CA LEU A 391 -21.61 6.53 -12.16
C LEU A 391 -20.47 7.42 -11.67
N VAL A 392 -19.74 6.93 -10.67
CA VAL A 392 -18.62 7.61 -10.03
C VAL A 392 -17.30 7.10 -10.59
N VAL A 393 -16.34 8.02 -10.74
CA VAL A 393 -14.93 7.72 -11.00
C VAL A 393 -14.09 8.45 -9.94
N MET A 394 -13.22 7.71 -9.27
CA MET A 394 -12.29 8.19 -8.27
C MET A 394 -10.85 8.05 -8.77
N ASP A 395 -10.04 9.05 -8.51
CA ASP A 395 -8.68 9.17 -9.02
C ASP A 395 -7.79 9.87 -7.99
N ILE A 396 -6.59 9.32 -7.75
CA ILE A 396 -5.54 9.94 -6.94
C ILE A 396 -4.17 9.60 -7.54
N CYS A 397 -3.25 10.56 -7.47
CA CYS A 397 -1.88 10.41 -7.93
C CYS A 397 -0.93 11.00 -6.88
N PRO A 398 -0.55 10.21 -5.84
CA PRO A 398 0.45 10.65 -4.88
C PRO A 398 1.80 10.90 -5.59
N PRO A 399 2.66 11.79 -5.04
CA PRO A 399 4.01 11.99 -5.56
C PRO A 399 4.77 10.67 -5.67
N ASP A 400 5.54 10.52 -6.75
CA ASP A 400 6.40 9.37 -7.02
C ASP A 400 5.67 8.01 -7.06
N SER A 401 4.33 8.03 -7.09
CA SER A 401 3.48 6.84 -7.18
C SER A 401 2.78 6.79 -8.53
N SER A 402 2.33 5.60 -8.91
CA SER A 402 1.41 5.44 -10.04
C SER A 402 0.10 6.22 -9.81
N ARG A 403 -0.68 6.46 -10.85
CA ARG A 403 -2.04 6.97 -10.71
C ARG A 403 -2.97 5.79 -10.45
N TRP A 404 -3.73 5.88 -9.36
CA TRP A 404 -4.77 4.91 -9.03
C TRP A 404 -6.13 5.46 -9.43
N ARG A 405 -6.82 4.76 -10.34
CA ARG A 405 -8.14 5.15 -10.83
C ARG A 405 -9.10 3.98 -10.75
N VAL A 406 -10.27 4.24 -10.15
CA VAL A 406 -11.36 3.26 -10.04
C VAL A 406 -12.64 3.92 -10.52
N GLY A 407 -13.42 3.24 -11.34
CA GLY A 407 -14.64 3.82 -11.89
C GLY A 407 -15.70 2.80 -12.27
N GLY A 408 -16.94 3.28 -12.37
CA GLY A 408 -18.04 2.55 -12.96
C GLY A 408 -18.29 2.97 -14.41
N ILE A 409 -18.60 2.02 -15.29
CA ILE A 409 -19.02 2.28 -16.67
C ILE A 409 -20.19 1.35 -17.04
N LEU A 410 -20.96 1.68 -18.08
CA LEU A 410 -21.89 0.72 -18.69
C LEU A 410 -21.10 -0.46 -19.25
N SER A 411 -21.55 -1.68 -19.00
CA SER A 411 -20.81 -2.88 -19.38
C SER A 411 -20.60 -2.99 -20.89
N GLU A 412 -21.56 -2.53 -21.69
CA GLU A 412 -21.46 -2.41 -23.16
C GLU A 412 -20.29 -1.53 -23.61
N ALA A 413 -19.91 -0.53 -22.81
CA ALA A 413 -18.84 0.42 -23.13
C ALA A 413 -17.47 0.02 -22.55
N PHE A 414 -17.40 -1.03 -21.72
CA PHE A 414 -16.12 -1.53 -21.21
C PHE A 414 -15.36 -2.32 -22.28
N GLY A 415 -16.07 -2.98 -23.21
CA GLY A 415 -15.47 -3.81 -24.26
C GLY A 415 -14.91 -5.12 -23.72
N LEU A 416 -15.73 -5.87 -22.96
CA LEU A 416 -15.44 -7.24 -22.55
C LEU A 416 -15.49 -8.21 -23.73
#